data_AF-A0A933U938-F1
#
_entry.id   AF-A0A933U938-F1
#
_cell.length_a   1.000
_cell.length_b   1.000
_cell.length_c   1.000
_cell.angle_alpha   90.00
_cell.angle_beta   90.00
_cell.angle_gamma   90.00
#
_symmetry.space_group_name_H-M   'P 1'
#
loop_
_entity.id
_entity.type
_entity.pdbx_description
1 polymer ?
#
loop_
_entity_poly.entity_id
_entity_poly.type
_entity_poly.pdbx_seq_one_letter_code
_entity_poly.pdbx_strand_id
1 'polypeptide(L)'
;MAYESVDQLQKTLAETVFTYAEDKKKAAGRALGTLVEIVTFYLLKTWGLGASVAIERGLEEYKNPDITHNVEYSLHPVKFVERLQLATPELPITPAKIFKYFGERLQHLHGFEKKGHALLSSSGVLRNACVLGHENDVVLVGLVTLLKGNSLELDLVGQYRSPYAMFECKRVGVEEGNKKGPQTIEKAKQGAYVARTVSSLQKIRTHSGELFGVIPKKDGTLYSKPYVTLVDEVVRSKDPELLRHFILTVGVVSNHGNWFTSDNPNKELRVLAQSYDWLLFLTDDGLAEFIRDILQSDAAGVTPAKAAFLASYSAKKKENRFTKVQMALDADKVLQDYFAANIKRIEKWFNVISPKQCSLERLKGQIDVLAKKDWRRIFDA
;
A
#
# COMPACT_ATOMS: atom_id res chain seq x y z
N MET A 1 23.31 -20.30 -6.95
CA MET A 1 23.04 -20.53 -5.51
C MET A 1 21.60 -21.02 -5.41
N ALA A 2 21.35 -22.08 -4.65
CA ALA A 2 20.00 -22.64 -4.50
C ALA A 2 19.10 -21.60 -3.80
N TYR A 3 17.91 -21.40 -4.36
CA TYR A 3 16.94 -20.44 -3.86
C TYR A 3 16.46 -20.84 -2.45
N GLU A 4 16.56 -19.93 -1.47
CA GLU A 4 15.95 -20.15 -0.16
C GLU A 4 14.44 -19.98 -0.29
N SER A 5 13.68 -21.04 -0.03
CA SER A 5 12.23 -20.92 -0.02
C SER A 5 11.77 -19.97 1.10
N VAL A 6 10.59 -19.37 0.96
CA VAL A 6 10.04 -18.52 2.03
C VAL A 6 9.86 -19.28 3.35
N ASP A 7 9.68 -20.60 3.31
CA ASP A 7 9.69 -21.45 4.51
C ASP A 7 11.06 -21.48 5.19
N GLN A 8 12.14 -21.51 4.43
CA GLN A 8 13.50 -21.41 4.97
C GLN A 8 13.73 -20.03 5.57
N LEU A 9 13.26 -18.96 4.94
CA LEU A 9 13.32 -17.60 5.52
C LEU A 9 12.51 -17.50 6.81
N GLN A 10 11.31 -18.07 6.83
CA GLN A 10 10.46 -18.12 8.02
C GLN A 10 11.15 -18.91 9.14
N LYS A 11 11.77 -20.05 8.81
CA LYS A 11 12.53 -20.88 9.75
C LYS A 11 13.73 -20.11 10.30
N THR A 12 14.53 -19.49 9.44
CA THR A 12 15.66 -18.66 9.84
C THR A 12 15.21 -17.54 10.77
N LEU A 13 14.13 -16.81 10.45
CA LEU A 13 13.59 -15.78 11.34
C LEU A 13 13.09 -16.37 12.68
N ALA A 14 12.42 -17.53 12.66
CA ALA A 14 11.95 -18.21 13.85
C ALA A 14 13.09 -18.64 14.79
N GLU A 15 14.21 -19.09 14.21
CA GLU A 15 15.38 -19.59 14.91
C GLU A 15 16.33 -18.48 15.37
N THR A 16 16.35 -17.34 14.69
CA THR A 16 17.30 -16.25 14.99
C THR A 16 16.69 -15.04 15.69
N VAL A 17 15.43 -14.70 15.41
CA VAL A 17 14.76 -13.48 15.91
C VAL A 17 13.68 -13.80 16.93
N PHE A 18 12.84 -14.81 16.64
CA PHE A 18 11.66 -15.12 17.45
C PHE A 18 11.87 -16.24 18.48
N THR A 19 13.11 -16.47 18.92
CA THR A 19 13.44 -17.53 19.88
C THR A 19 12.68 -17.46 21.21
N TYR A 20 12.21 -16.25 21.56
CA TYR A 20 11.45 -15.96 22.77
C TYR A 20 9.93 -16.22 22.63
N ALA A 21 9.41 -16.35 21.41
CA ALA A 21 7.98 -16.50 21.18
C ALA A 21 7.52 -17.95 21.44
N GLU A 22 6.33 -18.11 22.02
CA GLU A 22 5.71 -19.41 22.24
C GLU A 22 5.44 -20.14 20.90
N ASP A 23 4.88 -19.43 19.93
CA ASP A 23 4.72 -19.88 18.54
C ASP A 23 5.65 -19.07 17.61
N LYS A 24 6.91 -19.52 17.54
CA LYS A 24 7.99 -18.87 16.76
C LYS A 24 7.66 -18.79 15.28
N LYS A 25 7.07 -19.84 14.73
CA LYS A 25 6.71 -19.93 13.30
C LYS A 25 5.64 -18.90 12.95
N LYS A 26 4.57 -18.80 13.76
CA LYS A 26 3.52 -17.79 13.56
C LYS A 26 4.04 -16.36 13.71
N ALA A 27 4.95 -16.11 14.66
CA ALA A 27 5.59 -14.81 14.83
C ALA A 27 6.43 -14.43 13.59
N ALA A 28 7.29 -15.34 13.11
CA ALA A 28 8.05 -15.16 11.88
C ALA A 28 7.14 -14.94 10.66
N GLY A 29 6.06 -15.71 10.55
CA GLY A 29 5.08 -15.56 9.48
C GLY A 29 4.43 -14.18 9.48
N ARG A 30 4.04 -13.66 10.65
CA ARG A 30 3.52 -12.28 10.81
C ARG A 30 4.52 -11.23 10.35
N ALA A 31 5.79 -11.39 10.72
CA ALA A 31 6.85 -10.48 10.29
C ALA A 31 6.98 -10.44 8.76
N LEU A 32 6.96 -11.60 8.10
CA LEU A 32 6.99 -11.66 6.63
C LEU A 32 5.82 -10.90 5.98
N GLY A 33 4.63 -10.91 6.60
CA GLY A 33 3.50 -10.11 6.14
C GLY A 33 3.77 -8.62 6.18
N THR A 34 4.34 -8.16 7.28
CA THR A 34 4.79 -6.77 7.42
C THR A 34 5.84 -6.43 6.37
N LEU A 35 6.73 -7.36 5.98
CA LEU A 35 7.69 -7.10 4.90
C LEU A 35 6.99 -6.91 3.54
N VAL A 36 5.96 -7.69 3.21
CA VAL A 36 5.17 -7.51 1.98
C VAL A 36 4.53 -6.12 1.94
N GLU A 37 3.95 -5.70 3.07
CA GLU A 37 3.39 -4.36 3.24
C GLU A 37 4.46 -3.28 3.03
N ILE A 38 5.63 -3.41 3.67
CA ILE A 38 6.75 -2.47 3.58
C ILE A 38 7.27 -2.39 2.14
N VAL A 39 7.53 -3.51 1.48
CA VAL A 39 8.01 -3.53 0.09
C VAL A 39 7.01 -2.81 -0.82
N THR A 40 5.71 -3.07 -0.65
CA THR A 40 4.66 -2.39 -1.42
C THR A 40 4.64 -0.88 -1.15
N PHE A 41 4.77 -0.46 0.11
CA PHE A 41 4.80 0.96 0.47
C PHE A 41 5.99 1.71 -0.15
N TYR A 42 7.20 1.15 -0.07
CA TYR A 42 8.39 1.79 -0.64
C TYR A 42 8.43 1.70 -2.17
N LEU A 43 7.80 0.69 -2.78
CA LEU A 43 7.56 0.67 -4.23
C LEU A 43 6.69 1.87 -4.63
N LEU A 44 5.55 2.09 -3.95
CA LEU A 44 4.66 3.23 -4.20
C LEU A 44 5.36 4.57 -3.99
N LYS A 45 6.13 4.74 -2.90
CA LYS A 45 6.94 5.96 -2.67
C LYS A 45 7.92 6.20 -3.81
N THR A 46 8.62 5.16 -4.26
CA THR A 46 9.64 5.26 -5.32
C THR A 46 9.03 5.51 -6.70
N TRP A 47 7.78 5.10 -6.93
CA TRP A 47 6.99 5.51 -8.09
C TRP A 47 6.53 6.98 -8.05
N GLY A 48 6.87 7.73 -7.00
CA GLY A 48 6.49 9.13 -6.85
C GLY A 48 5.09 9.33 -6.27
N LEU A 49 4.47 8.29 -5.73
CA LEU A 49 3.08 8.32 -5.26
C LEU A 49 2.95 8.66 -3.77
N GLY A 50 4.06 8.97 -3.08
CA GLY A 50 4.06 9.20 -1.63
C GLY A 50 3.04 10.23 -1.16
N ALA A 51 2.83 11.31 -1.93
CA ALA A 51 1.83 12.35 -1.65
C ALA A 51 0.38 11.85 -1.78
N SER A 52 0.14 10.83 -2.59
CA SER A 52 -1.20 10.25 -2.81
C SER A 52 -1.53 9.12 -1.85
N VAL A 53 -0.54 8.52 -1.18
CA VAL A 53 -0.76 7.36 -0.32
C VAL A 53 -1.51 7.76 0.95
N ALA A 54 -2.54 6.99 1.28
CA ALA A 54 -3.12 6.88 2.61
C ALA A 54 -3.03 5.43 3.09
N ILE A 55 -2.79 5.24 4.38
CA ILE A 55 -2.54 3.93 5.00
C ILE A 55 -3.72 3.60 5.92
N GLU A 56 -4.28 2.39 5.79
CA GLU A 56 -5.37 1.88 6.64
C GLU A 56 -6.59 2.82 6.71
N ARG A 57 -6.85 3.60 5.64
CA ARG A 57 -8.03 4.47 5.56
C ARG A 57 -9.25 3.66 5.15
N GLY A 58 -10.36 3.86 5.86
CA GLY A 58 -11.66 3.28 5.53
C GLY A 58 -12.13 3.72 4.15
N LEU A 59 -12.54 2.75 3.34
CA LEU A 59 -13.05 2.91 1.99
C LEU A 59 -14.50 2.43 1.95
N GLU A 60 -15.40 3.31 1.53
CA GLU A 60 -16.83 3.03 1.39
C GLU A 60 -17.09 2.10 0.20
N GLU A 61 -18.09 1.22 0.32
CA GLU A 61 -18.61 0.50 -0.84
C GLU A 61 -19.28 1.46 -1.83
N TYR A 62 -19.23 1.12 -3.11
CA TYR A 62 -19.78 1.95 -4.17
C TYR A 62 -21.26 2.21 -3.94
N LYS A 63 -21.59 3.49 -3.69
CA LYS A 63 -22.95 3.97 -3.36
C LYS A 63 -23.58 3.33 -2.12
N ASN A 64 -22.77 2.83 -1.20
CA ASN A 64 -23.21 2.33 0.11
C ASN A 64 -22.26 2.80 1.23
N PRO A 65 -22.39 4.06 1.69
CA PRO A 65 -21.46 4.66 2.66
C PRO A 65 -21.54 4.06 4.06
N ASP A 66 -22.60 3.29 4.37
CA ASP A 66 -22.77 2.63 5.66
C ASP A 66 -21.82 1.43 5.84
N ILE A 67 -21.21 0.95 4.75
CA ILE A 67 -20.24 -0.15 4.76
C ILE A 67 -18.87 0.38 4.36
N THR A 68 -17.93 0.32 5.30
CA THR A 68 -16.55 0.77 5.12
C THR A 68 -15.55 -0.35 5.37
N HIS A 69 -14.50 -0.40 4.56
CA HIS A 69 -13.41 -1.39 4.65
C HIS A 69 -12.07 -0.70 4.84
N ASN A 70 -11.27 -1.12 5.81
CA ASN A 70 -9.88 -0.66 5.89
C ASN A 70 -9.04 -1.42 4.87
N VAL A 71 -8.43 -0.70 3.96
CA VAL A 71 -7.50 -1.23 2.96
C VAL A 71 -6.06 -0.87 3.32
N GLU A 72 -5.09 -1.70 2.93
CA GLU A 72 -3.68 -1.47 3.30
C GLU A 72 -3.19 -0.10 2.81
N TYR A 73 -3.39 0.19 1.52
CA TYR A 73 -3.14 1.50 0.95
C TYR A 73 -4.27 1.92 0.02
N SER A 74 -4.53 3.22 -0.02
CA SER A 74 -5.35 3.85 -1.05
C SER A 74 -4.61 5.03 -1.63
N LEU A 75 -4.77 5.28 -2.93
CA LEU A 75 -4.15 6.38 -3.65
C LEU A 75 -5.19 7.43 -3.97
N HIS A 76 -4.96 8.64 -3.48
CA HIS A 76 -5.90 9.74 -3.55
C HIS A 76 -5.36 10.88 -4.40
N PRO A 77 -6.23 11.55 -5.17
CA PRO A 77 -5.83 12.74 -5.89
C PRO A 77 -5.25 13.79 -4.95
N VAL A 78 -4.12 14.36 -5.32
CA VAL A 78 -3.48 15.45 -4.58
C VAL A 78 -4.09 16.77 -5.03
N LYS A 79 -4.71 17.50 -4.09
CA LYS A 79 -5.30 18.83 -4.31
C LYS A 79 -4.24 19.93 -4.23
N PHE A 80 -3.35 19.82 -3.25
CA PHE A 80 -2.24 20.74 -3.04
C PHE A 80 -1.11 20.07 -2.25
N VAL A 81 0.10 20.63 -2.36
CA VAL A 81 1.27 20.29 -1.54
C VAL A 81 1.90 21.59 -1.08
N GLU A 82 2.06 21.74 0.23
CA GLU A 82 2.70 22.87 0.86
C GLU A 82 3.97 22.40 1.55
N ARG A 83 5.11 22.99 1.21
CA ARG A 83 6.43 22.53 1.66
C ARG A 83 7.04 23.49 2.66
N LEU A 84 7.62 22.94 3.72
CA LEU A 84 8.35 23.70 4.71
C LEU A 84 9.65 23.00 5.10
N GLN A 85 10.74 23.76 5.09
CA GLN A 85 12.00 23.32 5.65
C GLN A 85 12.14 23.81 7.10
N LEU A 86 12.42 22.89 8.02
CA LEU A 86 12.66 23.14 9.43
C LEU A 86 14.14 22.89 9.72
N ALA A 87 14.91 23.93 10.04
CA ALA A 87 16.36 23.79 10.29
C ALA A 87 16.68 23.02 11.57
N THR A 88 15.85 23.19 12.61
CA THR A 88 15.96 22.54 13.93
C THR A 88 14.57 22.32 14.52
N PRO A 89 13.82 21.30 14.06
CA PRO A 89 12.47 21.06 14.54
C PRO A 89 12.46 20.63 16.01
N GLU A 90 11.60 21.24 16.82
CA GLU A 90 11.37 20.78 18.19
C GLU A 90 10.55 19.48 18.19
N LEU A 91 11.13 18.38 18.66
CA LEU A 91 10.41 17.11 18.78
C LEU A 91 9.53 17.06 20.04
N PRO A 92 8.42 16.29 20.04
CA PRO A 92 7.84 15.62 18.89
C PRO A 92 7.18 16.63 17.93
N ILE A 93 7.11 16.31 16.64
CA ILE A 93 6.39 17.10 15.64
C ILE A 93 4.91 16.70 15.68
N THR A 94 4.11 17.46 16.42
CA THR A 94 2.67 17.23 16.59
C THR A 94 1.85 18.02 15.56
N PRO A 95 0.57 17.65 15.33
CA PRO A 95 -0.32 18.46 14.51
C PRO A 95 -0.33 19.92 14.97
N ALA A 96 -0.43 20.19 16.28
CA ALA A 96 -0.41 21.56 16.80
C ALA A 96 0.85 22.36 16.38
N LYS A 97 2.04 21.73 16.42
CA LYS A 97 3.28 22.37 15.95
C LYS A 97 3.27 22.58 14.44
N ILE A 98 2.82 21.61 13.65
CA ILE A 98 2.70 21.75 12.18
C ILE A 98 1.77 22.91 11.83
N PHE A 99 0.58 22.97 12.43
CA PHE A 99 -0.34 24.09 12.22
C PHE A 99 0.23 25.42 12.70
N LYS A 100 1.09 25.47 13.72
CA LYS A 100 1.80 26.70 14.08
C LYS A 100 2.85 27.08 13.04
N TYR A 101 3.60 26.11 12.51
CA TYR A 101 4.62 26.34 11.50
C TYR A 101 4.04 26.85 10.16
N PHE A 102 2.86 26.36 9.76
CA PHE A 102 2.20 26.74 8.51
C PHE A 102 1.09 27.80 8.67
N GLY A 103 0.38 27.82 9.79
CA GLY A 103 -0.96 28.39 9.92
C GLY A 103 -1.07 29.92 9.97
N GLU A 104 0.04 30.64 10.18
CA GLU A 104 0.05 32.09 9.93
C GLU A 104 0.22 32.42 8.44
N ARG A 105 0.78 31.50 7.64
CA ARG A 105 1.09 31.72 6.22
C ARG A 105 -0.01 31.22 5.27
N LEU A 106 -0.84 30.26 5.70
CA LEU A 106 -1.81 29.58 4.84
C LEU A 106 -3.23 29.66 5.42
N GLN A 107 -3.98 30.68 5.01
CA GLN A 107 -5.36 30.92 5.46
C GLN A 107 -6.31 29.75 5.17
N HIS A 108 -6.08 29.01 4.08
CA HIS A 108 -6.91 27.86 3.70
C HIS A 108 -6.79 26.67 4.67
N LEU A 109 -5.79 26.66 5.58
CA LEU A 109 -5.66 25.62 6.59
C LEU A 109 -6.59 25.83 7.80
N HIS A 110 -7.22 27.00 7.93
CA HIS A 110 -8.05 27.32 9.10
C HIS A 110 -9.35 26.50 9.18
N GLY A 111 -9.81 25.95 8.06
CA GLY A 111 -11.01 25.11 7.99
C GLY A 111 -10.81 23.64 8.41
N PHE A 112 -9.57 23.20 8.64
CA PHE A 112 -9.28 21.81 9.00
C PHE A 112 -9.49 21.53 10.49
N GLU A 113 -10.29 20.51 10.80
CA GLU A 113 -10.37 19.96 12.15
C GLU A 113 -9.06 19.23 12.49
N LYS A 114 -8.33 19.72 13.49
CA LYS A 114 -7.03 19.17 13.89
C LYS A 114 -7.21 17.84 14.62
N LYS A 115 -6.72 16.75 14.02
CA LYS A 115 -6.77 15.42 14.61
C LYS A 115 -5.60 14.59 14.11
N GLY A 116 -4.95 13.86 15.01
CA GLY A 116 -3.89 12.94 14.61
C GLY A 116 -2.85 12.71 15.68
N HIS A 117 -1.97 11.76 15.40
CA HIS A 117 -0.79 11.49 16.21
C HIS A 117 0.36 12.43 15.83
N ALA A 118 1.43 12.43 16.61
CA ALA A 118 2.67 13.07 16.20
C ALA A 118 3.16 12.44 14.88
N LEU A 119 3.55 13.28 13.93
CA LEU A 119 4.19 12.86 12.69
C LEU A 119 5.57 12.25 12.98
N LEU A 120 6.33 12.87 13.89
CA LEU A 120 7.64 12.39 14.32
C LEU A 120 7.73 12.46 15.84
N SER A 121 7.97 11.32 16.50
CA SER A 121 8.13 11.25 17.94
C SER A 121 9.50 11.79 18.39
N SER A 122 9.62 12.10 19.69
CA SER A 122 10.92 12.41 20.31
C SER A 122 11.91 11.23 20.29
N SER A 123 11.41 10.00 20.13
CA SER A 123 12.24 8.80 19.98
C SER A 123 12.70 8.56 18.54
N GLY A 124 12.31 9.41 17.58
CA GLY A 124 12.66 9.25 16.16
C GLY A 124 11.81 8.19 15.44
N VAL A 125 10.53 8.06 15.82
CA VAL A 125 9.54 7.23 15.11
C VAL A 125 8.68 8.12 14.23
N LEU A 126 8.80 7.92 12.93
CA LEU A 126 7.98 8.56 11.89
C LEU A 126 6.66 7.81 11.75
N ARG A 127 5.55 8.55 11.67
CA ARG A 127 4.26 8.03 11.21
C ARG A 127 4.11 8.32 9.72
N ASN A 128 4.10 7.28 8.91
CA ASN A 128 3.94 7.42 7.46
C ASN A 128 2.52 7.87 7.11
N ALA A 129 2.38 8.74 6.10
CA ALA A 129 1.10 9.31 5.67
C ALA A 129 0.25 9.78 6.86
N CYS A 130 0.84 10.59 7.75
CA CYS A 130 0.20 10.97 9.00
C CYS A 130 -0.98 11.91 8.74
N VAL A 131 -2.20 11.45 9.02
CA VAL A 131 -3.38 12.32 9.00
C VAL A 131 -3.26 13.38 10.09
N LEU A 132 -3.46 14.64 9.71
CA LEU A 132 -3.36 15.82 10.57
C LEU A 132 -4.70 16.55 10.75
N GLY A 133 -5.64 16.32 9.83
CA GLY A 133 -6.97 16.88 9.93
C GLY A 133 -7.85 16.60 8.72
N HIS A 134 -9.09 17.05 8.81
CA HIS A 134 -10.11 16.88 7.78
C HIS A 134 -10.85 18.19 7.54
N GLU A 135 -11.22 18.45 6.29
CA GLU A 135 -12.09 19.55 5.88
C GLU A 135 -12.93 19.08 4.70
N ASN A 136 -14.25 19.01 4.85
CA ASN A 136 -15.18 18.62 3.77
C ASN A 136 -14.73 17.33 3.04
N ASP A 137 -14.37 17.46 1.77
CA ASP A 137 -13.92 16.41 0.85
C ASP A 137 -12.39 16.22 0.83
N VAL A 138 -11.65 16.90 1.71
CA VAL A 138 -10.18 16.90 1.77
C VAL A 138 -9.68 16.36 3.11
N VAL A 139 -8.63 15.55 3.03
CA VAL A 139 -7.86 15.03 4.17
C VAL A 139 -6.46 15.62 4.12
N LEU A 140 -6.02 16.19 5.24
CA LEU A 140 -4.69 16.77 5.38
C LEU A 140 -3.70 15.72 5.89
N VAL A 141 -2.62 15.53 5.16
CA VAL A 141 -1.60 14.51 5.46
C VAL A 141 -0.22 15.18 5.58
N GLY A 142 0.50 14.88 6.65
CA GLY A 142 1.88 15.28 6.85
C GLY A 142 2.86 14.20 6.40
N LEU A 143 3.90 14.61 5.69
CA LEU A 143 4.98 13.76 5.18
C LEU A 143 6.33 14.36 5.54
N VAL A 144 7.27 13.51 5.92
CA VAL A 144 8.69 13.87 5.97
C VAL A 144 9.33 13.42 4.66
N THR A 145 9.83 14.35 3.85
CA THR A 145 10.39 14.08 2.52
C THR A 145 11.90 14.02 2.52
N LEU A 146 12.55 14.73 3.45
CA LEU A 146 14.00 14.78 3.53
C LEU A 146 14.48 15.01 4.96
N LEU A 147 15.55 14.32 5.34
CA LEU A 147 16.35 14.62 6.52
C LEU A 147 17.80 14.85 6.07
N LYS A 148 18.33 16.05 6.37
CA LYS A 148 19.74 16.41 6.15
C LYS A 148 20.31 17.01 7.43
N GLY A 149 21.14 16.23 8.13
CA GLY A 149 21.62 16.62 9.46
C GLY A 149 20.45 16.85 10.41
N ASN A 150 20.39 18.03 11.02
CA ASN A 150 19.29 18.42 11.91
C ASN A 150 18.09 19.04 11.18
N SER A 151 18.20 19.25 9.86
CA SER A 151 17.13 19.85 9.06
C SER A 151 16.17 18.81 8.50
N LEU A 152 14.89 19.12 8.55
CA LEU A 152 13.79 18.30 8.09
C LEU A 152 12.97 19.06 7.05
N GLU A 153 12.64 18.41 5.94
CA GLU A 153 11.63 18.91 5.01
C GLU A 153 10.29 18.21 5.28
N LEU A 154 9.27 19.04 5.47
CA LEU A 154 7.89 18.64 5.68
C LEU A 154 7.05 19.02 4.46
N ASP A 155 6.34 18.03 3.90
CA ASP A 155 5.25 18.28 2.96
C ASP A 155 3.91 18.12 3.70
N LEU A 156 3.05 19.12 3.55
CA LEU A 156 1.67 19.13 3.98
C LEU A 156 0.77 18.97 2.74
N VAL A 157 0.09 17.83 2.65
CA VAL A 157 -0.63 17.42 1.44
C VAL A 157 -2.13 17.41 1.69
N GLY A 158 -2.87 18.15 0.88
CA GLY A 158 -4.33 18.01 0.80
C GLY A 158 -4.69 16.90 -0.18
N GLN A 159 -5.28 15.81 0.31
CA GLN A 159 -5.77 14.70 -0.51
C GLN A 159 -7.30 14.77 -0.61
N TYR A 160 -7.86 14.58 -1.80
CA TYR A 160 -9.30 14.31 -1.90
C TYR A 160 -9.68 13.03 -1.15
N ARG A 161 -10.93 12.92 -0.69
CA ARG A 161 -11.41 11.78 0.09
C ARG A 161 -11.63 10.51 -0.74
N SER A 162 -12.03 10.67 -2.01
CA SER A 162 -12.26 9.55 -2.94
C SER A 162 -10.96 9.13 -3.63
N PRO A 163 -10.53 7.87 -3.51
CA PRO A 163 -9.32 7.39 -4.18
C PRO A 163 -9.55 7.11 -5.66
N TYR A 164 -8.46 7.06 -6.42
CA TYR A 164 -8.44 6.53 -7.78
C TYR A 164 -7.87 5.10 -7.87
N ALA A 165 -7.21 4.62 -6.81
CA ALA A 165 -6.72 3.25 -6.72
C ALA A 165 -6.62 2.76 -5.26
N MET A 166 -6.61 1.44 -5.08
CA MET A 166 -6.32 0.80 -3.79
C MET A 166 -5.34 -0.37 -3.95
N PHE A 167 -4.57 -0.62 -2.89
CA PHE A 167 -3.66 -1.75 -2.79
C PHE A 167 -3.97 -2.54 -1.53
N GLU A 168 -4.14 -3.85 -1.69
CA GLU A 168 -4.35 -4.77 -0.57
C GLU A 168 -3.27 -5.85 -0.57
N CYS A 169 -2.52 -5.93 0.53
CA CYS A 169 -1.47 -6.93 0.70
C CYS A 169 -2.05 -8.17 1.37
N LYS A 170 -1.82 -9.35 0.78
CA LYS A 170 -2.21 -10.62 1.37
C LYS A 170 -1.06 -11.61 1.35
N ARG A 171 -1.02 -12.43 2.39
CA ARG A 171 -0.19 -13.62 2.44
C ARG A 171 -1.06 -14.80 2.08
N VAL A 172 -0.61 -15.59 1.11
CA VAL A 172 -1.31 -16.79 0.68
C VAL A 172 -0.40 -17.97 1.02
N GLY A 173 -0.89 -18.89 1.85
CA GLY A 173 -0.08 -20.03 2.32
C GLY A 173 -0.95 -21.07 2.99
N VAL A 174 -0.47 -22.31 2.97
CA VAL A 174 -1.12 -23.47 3.58
C VAL A 174 -0.48 -23.69 4.94
N GLU A 175 -1.27 -23.67 6.02
CA GLU A 175 -0.76 -24.02 7.35
C GLU A 175 -0.35 -25.50 7.37
N GLU A 176 0.88 -25.78 7.82
CA GLU A 176 1.44 -27.13 7.84
C GLU A 176 0.53 -28.10 8.63
N GLY A 177 0.16 -29.22 8.02
CA GLY A 177 -0.81 -30.19 8.56
C GLY A 177 -2.25 -30.03 8.04
N ASN A 178 -2.60 -28.89 7.44
CA ASN A 178 -3.92 -28.65 6.87
C ASN A 178 -3.85 -28.54 5.35
N LYS A 179 -4.43 -29.48 4.60
CA LYS A 179 -4.49 -29.38 3.12
C LYS A 179 -5.27 -28.15 2.62
N LYS A 180 -6.13 -27.56 3.47
CA LYS A 180 -6.87 -26.29 3.29
C LYS A 180 -7.21 -25.74 4.67
N GLY A 181 -6.72 -24.56 5.04
CA GLY A 181 -7.19 -23.87 6.24
C GLY A 181 -8.46 -23.05 5.90
N PRO A 182 -9.60 -23.23 6.59
CA PRO A 182 -10.79 -22.38 6.43
C PRO A 182 -10.45 -20.88 6.55
N GLN A 183 -9.45 -20.55 7.36
CA GLN A 183 -9.06 -19.15 7.63
C GLN A 183 -8.34 -18.47 6.45
N THR A 184 -7.59 -19.20 5.61
CA THR A 184 -6.86 -18.61 4.48
C THR A 184 -7.82 -18.24 3.35
N ILE A 185 -8.77 -19.13 3.04
CA ILE A 185 -9.83 -18.85 2.05
C ILE A 185 -10.74 -17.71 2.53
N GLU A 186 -11.10 -17.64 3.82
CA GLU A 186 -11.90 -16.52 4.34
C GLU A 186 -11.18 -15.18 4.24
N LYS A 187 -9.88 -15.11 4.55
CA LYS A 187 -9.09 -13.87 4.37
C LYS A 187 -8.96 -13.46 2.90
N ALA A 188 -8.78 -14.43 1.99
CA ALA A 188 -8.74 -14.17 0.56
C ALA A 188 -10.11 -13.67 0.06
N LYS A 189 -11.21 -14.28 0.52
CA LYS A 189 -12.58 -13.85 0.21
C LYS A 189 -12.87 -12.44 0.71
N GLN A 190 -12.39 -12.05 1.89
CA GLN A 190 -12.55 -10.69 2.40
C GLN A 190 -11.91 -9.66 1.47
N GLY A 191 -10.63 -9.82 1.10
CA GLY A 191 -10.00 -8.91 0.15
C GLY A 191 -10.68 -8.93 -1.23
N ALA A 192 -11.07 -10.12 -1.69
CA ALA A 192 -11.81 -10.32 -2.94
C ALA A 192 -13.20 -9.68 -2.93
N TYR A 193 -13.85 -9.58 -1.77
CA TYR A 193 -15.12 -8.91 -1.58
C TYR A 193 -14.95 -7.40 -1.70
N VAL A 194 -14.02 -6.82 -0.94
CA VAL A 194 -13.70 -5.38 -1.00
C VAL A 194 -13.38 -4.94 -2.42
N ALA A 195 -12.51 -5.67 -3.13
CA ALA A 195 -12.13 -5.33 -4.51
C ALA A 195 -13.31 -5.30 -5.49
N ARG A 196 -14.40 -6.03 -5.20
CA ARG A 196 -15.58 -6.06 -6.07
C ARG A 196 -16.59 -4.97 -5.74
N THR A 197 -16.61 -4.48 -4.50
CA THR A 197 -17.69 -3.60 -4.03
C THR A 197 -17.31 -2.12 -4.00
N VAL A 198 -16.03 -1.75 -3.94
CA VAL A 198 -15.63 -0.34 -3.76
C VAL A 198 -15.65 0.50 -5.04
N SER A 199 -15.53 -0.11 -6.22
CA SER A 199 -15.43 0.60 -7.51
C SER A 199 -16.76 0.65 -8.25
N SER A 200 -17.01 1.71 -9.01
CA SER A 200 -18.16 1.76 -9.93
C SER A 200 -18.06 0.77 -11.08
N LEU A 201 -16.85 0.32 -11.42
CA LEU A 201 -16.62 -0.71 -12.43
C LEU A 201 -16.88 -2.11 -11.84
N GLN A 202 -17.98 -2.71 -12.27
CA GLN A 202 -18.43 -4.02 -11.81
C GLN A 202 -18.03 -5.13 -12.79
N LYS A 203 -17.75 -6.32 -12.26
CA LYS A 203 -17.38 -7.52 -13.05
C LYS A 203 -18.55 -8.47 -13.21
N ILE A 204 -18.87 -8.83 -14.45
CA ILE A 204 -19.90 -9.83 -14.76
C ILE A 204 -19.31 -10.90 -15.68
N ARG A 205 -19.64 -12.17 -15.41
CA ARG A 205 -19.29 -13.29 -16.28
C ARG A 205 -20.49 -13.66 -17.14
N THR A 206 -20.31 -13.74 -18.44
CA THR A 206 -21.35 -14.14 -19.40
C THR A 206 -21.56 -15.66 -19.37
N HIS A 207 -22.60 -16.15 -20.05
CA HIS A 207 -22.82 -17.59 -20.26
C HIS A 207 -21.67 -18.26 -21.05
N SER A 208 -20.98 -17.53 -21.93
CA SER A 208 -19.77 -18.00 -22.62
C SER A 208 -18.55 -18.09 -21.69
N GLY A 209 -18.65 -17.60 -20.45
CA GLY A 209 -17.56 -17.58 -19.48
C GLY A 209 -16.64 -16.36 -19.62
N GLU A 210 -16.90 -15.46 -20.57
CA GLU A 210 -16.13 -14.23 -20.76
C GLU A 210 -16.38 -13.22 -19.64
N LEU A 211 -15.38 -12.41 -19.32
CA LEU A 211 -15.47 -11.39 -18.28
C LEU A 211 -15.74 -10.02 -18.92
N PHE A 212 -16.87 -9.43 -18.56
CA PHE A 212 -17.26 -8.08 -18.93
C PHE A 212 -17.16 -7.14 -17.73
N GLY A 213 -16.81 -5.89 -18.03
CA GLY A 213 -16.95 -4.78 -17.12
C GLY A 213 -18.28 -4.07 -17.38
N VAL A 214 -18.91 -3.58 -16.32
CA VAL A 214 -20.15 -2.80 -16.39
C VAL A 214 -20.02 -1.57 -15.51
N ILE A 215 -20.38 -0.40 -16.05
CA ILE A 215 -20.47 0.87 -15.31
C ILE A 215 -21.89 1.41 -15.49
N PRO A 216 -22.62 1.68 -14.38
CA PRO A 216 -23.92 2.36 -14.47
C PRO A 216 -23.73 3.83 -14.82
N LYS A 217 -24.55 4.31 -15.75
CA LYS A 217 -24.60 5.69 -16.21
C LYS A 217 -25.69 6.48 -15.47
N LYS A 218 -25.58 7.81 -15.42
CA LYS A 218 -26.53 8.71 -14.75
C LYS A 218 -27.94 8.60 -15.33
N ASP A 219 -28.05 8.27 -16.62
CA ASP A 219 -29.34 8.05 -17.32
C ASP A 219 -29.99 6.69 -17.01
N GLY A 220 -29.37 5.88 -16.15
CA GLY A 220 -29.85 4.55 -15.78
C GLY A 220 -29.41 3.44 -16.73
N THR A 221 -28.70 3.75 -17.82
CA THR A 221 -28.16 2.74 -18.73
C THR A 221 -26.92 2.05 -18.16
N LEU A 222 -26.60 0.87 -18.70
CA LEU A 222 -25.40 0.12 -18.34
C LEU A 222 -24.40 0.17 -19.49
N TYR A 223 -23.27 0.83 -19.26
CA TYR A 223 -22.17 0.80 -20.20
C TYR A 223 -21.32 -0.43 -19.97
N SER A 224 -21.17 -1.29 -20.98
CA SER A 224 -20.47 -2.57 -20.83
C SER A 224 -19.57 -2.92 -22.00
N LYS A 225 -18.41 -3.51 -21.69
CA LYS A 225 -17.37 -3.94 -22.63
C LYS A 225 -16.57 -5.11 -22.05
N PRO A 226 -15.78 -5.85 -22.86
CA PRO A 226 -14.80 -6.79 -22.32
C PRO A 226 -13.94 -6.14 -21.24
N TYR A 227 -13.78 -6.83 -20.11
CA TYR A 227 -13.37 -6.19 -18.85
C TYR A 227 -12.05 -5.41 -18.95
N VAL A 228 -10.99 -6.04 -19.49
CA VAL A 228 -9.67 -5.41 -19.64
C VAL A 228 -9.74 -4.19 -20.58
N THR A 229 -10.56 -4.27 -21.63
CA THR A 229 -10.79 -3.15 -22.55
C THR A 229 -11.47 -1.98 -21.84
N LEU A 230 -12.46 -2.25 -21.00
CA LEU A 230 -13.15 -1.21 -20.26
C LEU A 230 -12.24 -0.55 -19.21
N VAL A 231 -11.40 -1.32 -18.51
CA VAL A 231 -10.41 -0.75 -17.57
C VAL A 231 -9.49 0.23 -18.30
N ASP A 232 -8.91 -0.15 -19.44
CA ASP A 232 -8.04 0.73 -20.22
C ASP A 232 -8.76 2.00 -20.70
N GLU A 233 -10.01 1.85 -21.15
CA GLU A 233 -10.82 2.97 -21.60
C GLU A 233 -11.10 3.95 -20.47
N VAL A 234 -11.55 3.47 -19.31
CA VAL A 234 -11.82 4.31 -18.14
C VAL A 234 -10.55 5.03 -17.71
N VAL A 235 -9.42 4.32 -17.60
CA VAL A 235 -8.13 4.92 -17.23
C VAL A 235 -7.71 6.02 -18.22
N ARG A 236 -7.96 5.86 -19.52
CA ARG A 236 -7.61 6.89 -20.53
C ARG A 236 -8.66 7.99 -20.68
N SER A 237 -9.87 7.76 -20.18
CA SER A 237 -10.98 8.69 -20.32
C SER A 237 -10.73 10.03 -19.63
N LYS A 238 -11.49 11.04 -20.04
CA LYS A 238 -11.67 12.31 -19.33
C LYS A 238 -13.14 12.52 -18.91
N ASP A 239 -13.99 11.54 -19.19
CA ASP A 239 -15.42 11.56 -18.85
C ASP A 239 -15.59 11.41 -17.33
N PRO A 240 -16.09 12.45 -16.63
CA PRO A 240 -16.34 12.39 -15.19
C PRO A 240 -17.26 11.24 -14.78
N GLU A 241 -18.19 10.85 -15.65
CA GLU A 241 -19.16 9.80 -15.35
C GLU A 241 -18.50 8.42 -15.26
N LEU A 242 -17.47 8.16 -16.07
CA LEU A 242 -16.69 6.93 -15.98
C LEU A 242 -15.70 6.93 -14.81
N LEU A 243 -15.25 8.11 -14.37
CA LEU A 243 -14.10 8.25 -13.48
C LEU A 243 -14.43 8.54 -12.02
N ARG A 244 -15.49 9.29 -11.73
CA ARG A 244 -15.77 9.85 -10.40
C ARG A 244 -15.77 8.82 -9.27
N HIS A 245 -16.23 7.62 -9.59
CA HIS A 245 -16.37 6.53 -8.63
C HIS A 245 -15.55 5.29 -9.03
N PHE A 246 -14.68 5.43 -10.03
CA PHE A 246 -13.80 4.37 -10.45
C PHE A 246 -12.60 4.30 -9.51
N ILE A 247 -12.37 3.12 -8.96
CA ILE A 247 -11.18 2.79 -8.17
C ILE A 247 -10.50 1.60 -8.85
N LEU A 248 -9.24 1.79 -9.27
CA LEU A 248 -8.42 0.70 -9.76
C LEU A 248 -7.98 -0.18 -8.59
N THR A 249 -8.39 -1.44 -8.57
CA THR A 249 -8.11 -2.36 -7.46
C THR A 249 -6.87 -3.21 -7.71
N VAL A 250 -5.89 -3.16 -6.81
CA VAL A 250 -4.63 -3.92 -6.91
C VAL A 250 -4.46 -4.82 -5.69
N GLY A 251 -4.32 -6.12 -5.91
CA GLY A 251 -3.92 -7.08 -4.89
C GLY A 251 -2.43 -7.35 -4.98
N VAL A 252 -1.73 -7.40 -3.85
CA VAL A 252 -0.33 -7.84 -3.77
C VAL A 252 -0.27 -9.08 -2.90
N VAL A 253 0.07 -10.22 -3.49
CA VAL A 253 0.16 -11.50 -2.78
C VAL A 253 1.60 -12.00 -2.69
N SER A 254 1.92 -12.70 -1.62
CA SER A 254 3.16 -13.49 -1.48
C SER A 254 2.83 -14.91 -1.04
N ASN A 255 3.72 -15.86 -1.33
CA ASN A 255 3.55 -17.27 -0.94
C ASN A 255 4.31 -17.58 0.36
N HIS A 256 3.75 -18.44 1.20
CA HIS A 256 4.43 -19.06 2.34
C HIS A 256 4.21 -20.58 2.30
N GLY A 257 4.98 -21.28 1.47
CA GLY A 257 5.16 -22.72 1.63
C GLY A 257 4.32 -23.67 0.78
N ASN A 258 4.08 -23.38 -0.51
CA ASN A 258 4.21 -24.35 -1.63
C ASN A 258 3.69 -23.80 -2.97
N TRP A 259 4.42 -24.15 -4.03
CA TRP A 259 4.40 -23.58 -5.38
C TRP A 259 3.08 -23.74 -6.14
N PHE A 260 2.66 -22.65 -6.81
CA PHE A 260 2.00 -22.72 -8.11
C PHE A 260 2.39 -21.48 -8.94
N THR A 261 2.82 -21.69 -10.18
CA THR A 261 3.05 -20.61 -11.14
C THR A 261 1.74 -19.89 -11.49
N SER A 262 1.80 -18.75 -12.18
CA SER A 262 0.63 -18.11 -12.81
C SER A 262 -0.23 -19.10 -13.62
N ASP A 263 0.34 -20.23 -14.04
CA ASP A 263 -0.30 -21.24 -14.88
C ASP A 263 -1.13 -22.28 -14.10
N ASN A 264 -0.94 -22.44 -12.78
CA ASN A 264 -1.73 -23.39 -11.99
C ASN A 264 -2.22 -22.85 -10.62
N PRO A 265 -2.92 -21.70 -10.58
CA PRO A 265 -3.29 -21.06 -9.32
C PRO A 265 -4.19 -21.95 -8.45
N ASN A 266 -3.92 -21.98 -7.14
CA ASN A 266 -4.83 -22.58 -6.15
C ASN A 266 -6.16 -21.81 -6.08
N LYS A 267 -7.14 -22.35 -5.34
CA LYS A 267 -8.49 -21.78 -5.29
C LYS A 267 -8.47 -20.33 -4.79
N GLU A 268 -7.67 -20.05 -3.77
CA GLU A 268 -7.51 -18.74 -3.15
C GLU A 268 -6.98 -17.72 -4.16
N LEU A 269 -5.91 -18.06 -4.88
CA LEU A 269 -5.31 -17.20 -5.89
C LEU A 269 -6.25 -17.00 -7.09
N ARG A 270 -7.03 -18.02 -7.47
CA ARG A 270 -8.10 -17.88 -8.50
C ARG A 270 -9.18 -16.89 -8.06
N VAL A 271 -9.62 -16.96 -6.80
CA VAL A 271 -10.62 -16.03 -6.25
C VAL A 271 -10.07 -14.60 -6.30
N LEU A 272 -8.85 -14.38 -5.84
CA LEU A 272 -8.21 -13.07 -5.85
C LEU A 272 -8.00 -12.56 -7.29
N ALA A 273 -7.51 -13.39 -8.20
CA ALA A 273 -7.21 -13.00 -9.59
C ALA A 273 -8.46 -12.59 -10.38
N GLN A 274 -9.62 -13.14 -10.01
CA GLN A 274 -10.90 -12.75 -10.59
C GLN A 274 -11.47 -11.49 -9.95
N SER A 275 -11.19 -11.24 -8.68
CA SER A 275 -11.73 -10.09 -7.94
C SER A 275 -10.98 -8.79 -8.18
N TYR A 276 -9.65 -8.77 -8.15
CA TYR A 276 -8.87 -7.53 -8.37
C TYR A 276 -8.70 -7.21 -9.86
N ASP A 277 -8.61 -5.93 -10.18
CA ASP A 277 -8.32 -5.45 -11.54
C ASP A 277 -6.89 -5.85 -11.91
N TRP A 278 -5.98 -5.74 -10.93
CA TRP A 278 -4.62 -6.24 -10.97
C TRP A 278 -4.31 -7.13 -9.78
N LEU A 279 -3.66 -8.27 -10.02
CA LEU A 279 -3.11 -9.10 -8.96
C LEU A 279 -1.63 -9.33 -9.22
N LEU A 280 -0.81 -8.80 -8.32
CA LEU A 280 0.64 -8.93 -8.31
C LEU A 280 1.05 -10.04 -7.37
N PHE A 281 2.08 -10.79 -7.73
CA PHE A 281 2.74 -11.78 -6.91
C PHE A 281 4.16 -11.34 -6.58
N LEU A 282 4.41 -10.97 -5.33
CA LEU A 282 5.76 -10.76 -4.81
C LEU A 282 6.41 -12.14 -4.67
N THR A 283 7.41 -12.37 -5.52
CA THR A 283 8.14 -13.63 -5.60
C THR A 283 8.89 -13.93 -4.32
N ASP A 284 9.02 -15.22 -4.03
CA ASP A 284 9.87 -15.74 -2.97
C ASP A 284 11.30 -15.22 -3.11
N ASP A 285 11.83 -15.20 -4.33
CA ASP A 285 13.17 -14.68 -4.63
C ASP A 285 13.31 -13.20 -4.29
N GLY A 286 12.33 -12.38 -4.67
CA GLY A 286 12.33 -10.96 -4.35
C GLY A 286 12.21 -10.68 -2.85
N LEU A 287 11.37 -11.43 -2.15
CA LEU A 287 11.24 -11.32 -0.69
C LEU A 287 12.53 -11.79 0.02
N ALA A 288 13.13 -12.89 -0.45
CA ALA A 288 14.40 -13.39 0.04
C ALA A 288 15.52 -12.39 -0.17
N GLU A 289 15.56 -11.76 -1.35
CA GLU A 289 16.52 -10.70 -1.68
C GLU A 289 16.37 -9.50 -0.76
N PHE A 290 15.15 -9.03 -0.51
CA PHE A 290 14.91 -7.95 0.45
C PHE A 290 15.42 -8.30 1.86
N ILE A 291 15.14 -9.52 2.34
CA ILE A 291 15.59 -9.97 3.66
C ILE A 291 17.12 -10.06 3.72
N ARG A 292 17.77 -10.61 2.70
CA ARG A 292 19.23 -10.68 2.64
C ARG A 292 19.85 -9.28 2.62
N ASP A 293 19.39 -8.43 1.72
CA ASP A 293 19.97 -7.10 1.49
C ASP A 293 19.77 -6.18 2.70
N ILE A 294 18.62 -6.26 3.39
CA ILE A 294 18.25 -5.30 4.45
C ILE A 294 18.41 -5.87 5.87
N LEU A 295 18.00 -7.12 6.10
CA LEU A 295 17.89 -7.67 7.46
C LEU A 295 19.06 -8.57 7.84
N GLN A 296 19.68 -9.25 6.89
CA GLN A 296 20.79 -10.17 7.17
C GLN A 296 22.16 -9.56 6.84
N SER A 297 22.23 -8.63 5.89
CA SER A 297 23.45 -7.92 5.53
C SER A 297 24.14 -7.26 6.73
N ASP A 298 25.48 -7.29 6.71
CA ASP A 298 26.34 -6.61 7.67
C ASP A 298 26.85 -5.26 7.14
N ALA A 299 26.36 -4.82 5.98
CA ALA A 299 26.71 -3.52 5.43
C ALA A 299 26.25 -2.40 6.37
N ALA A 300 27.16 -1.50 6.73
CA ALA A 300 26.89 -0.38 7.65
C ALA A 300 25.71 0.50 7.17
N GLY A 301 25.51 0.61 5.86
CA GLY A 301 24.42 1.38 5.26
C GLY A 301 23.01 0.86 5.56
N VAL A 302 22.85 -0.41 5.94
CA VAL A 302 21.52 -1.01 6.24
C VAL A 302 21.29 -1.28 7.73
N THR A 303 22.30 -1.04 8.57
CA THR A 303 22.22 -1.25 10.02
C THR A 303 21.02 -0.57 10.68
N PRO A 304 20.63 0.68 10.35
CA PRO A 304 19.45 1.31 10.94
C PRO A 304 18.15 0.56 10.66
N ALA A 305 17.98 0.03 9.44
CA ALA A 305 16.79 -0.75 9.09
C ALA A 305 16.74 -2.10 9.83
N LYS A 306 17.87 -2.82 9.89
CA LYS A 306 18.02 -4.06 10.67
C LYS A 306 17.71 -3.83 12.16
N ALA A 307 18.24 -2.75 12.74
CA ALA A 307 18.00 -2.40 14.14
C ALA A 307 16.53 -2.08 14.42
N ALA A 308 15.88 -1.33 13.53
CA ALA A 308 14.46 -0.99 13.65
C ALA A 308 13.55 -2.23 13.55
N PHE A 309 13.89 -3.17 12.65
CA PHE A 309 13.23 -4.47 12.55
C PHE A 309 13.36 -5.25 13.87
N LEU A 310 14.58 -5.48 14.35
CA LEU A 310 14.83 -6.23 15.58
C LEU A 310 14.15 -5.59 16.80
N ALA A 311 14.16 -4.26 16.91
CA ALA A 311 13.48 -3.54 17.97
C ALA A 311 11.95 -3.78 17.97
N SER A 312 11.35 -3.88 16.78
CA SER A 312 9.91 -4.10 16.58
C SER A 312 9.46 -5.54 16.91
N TYR A 313 10.40 -6.47 16.99
CA TYR A 313 10.17 -7.90 17.18
C TYR A 313 11.01 -8.47 18.35
N SER A 314 11.35 -7.66 19.35
CA SER A 314 12.04 -8.13 20.55
C SER A 314 11.06 -8.52 21.67
N ALA A 315 11.48 -9.42 22.58
CA ALA A 315 10.70 -9.78 23.76
C ALA A 315 10.36 -8.57 24.66
N LYS A 316 11.22 -7.55 24.65
CA LYS A 316 11.08 -6.32 25.45
C LYS A 316 10.54 -5.15 24.62
N LYS A 317 9.79 -5.44 23.55
CA LYS A 317 9.22 -4.44 22.65
C LYS A 317 8.45 -3.36 23.42
N LYS A 318 8.87 -2.11 23.25
CA LYS A 318 8.18 -0.93 23.80
C LYS A 318 7.28 -0.24 22.78
N GLU A 319 7.72 -0.17 21.53
CA GLU A 319 7.02 0.51 20.44
C GLU A 319 7.30 -0.17 19.09
N ASN A 320 6.38 -0.02 18.12
CA ASN A 320 6.59 -0.44 16.73
C ASN A 320 7.42 0.60 15.99
N ARG A 321 8.46 0.16 15.27
CA ARG A 321 9.36 1.06 14.52
C ARG A 321 9.73 0.53 13.13
N PHE A 322 9.05 -0.51 12.66
CA PHE A 322 9.31 -1.15 11.37
C PHE A 322 8.00 -1.74 10.82
N THR A 323 7.03 -0.88 10.56
CA THR A 323 5.74 -1.22 9.97
C THR A 323 5.37 -0.19 8.90
N LYS A 324 4.34 -0.48 8.10
CA LYS A 324 3.83 0.49 7.12
C LYS A 324 3.38 1.81 7.76
N VAL A 325 2.76 1.75 8.96
CA VAL A 325 2.26 2.93 9.66
C VAL A 325 3.38 3.69 10.38
N GLN A 326 4.33 2.97 10.99
CA GLN A 326 5.38 3.55 11.82
C GLN A 326 6.75 3.00 11.45
N MET A 327 7.70 3.89 11.20
CA MET A 327 9.07 3.55 10.82
C MET A 327 10.06 4.37 11.65
N ALA A 328 11.15 3.76 12.12
CA ALA A 328 12.26 4.54 12.64
C ALA A 328 12.78 5.47 11.53
N LEU A 329 13.01 6.74 11.82
CA LEU A 329 13.33 7.73 10.80
C LEU A 329 14.57 7.34 9.98
N ASP A 330 15.61 6.85 10.63
CA ASP A 330 16.83 6.39 9.95
C ASP A 330 16.58 5.14 9.09
N ALA A 331 15.70 4.23 9.54
CA ALA A 331 15.30 3.08 8.74
C ALA A 331 14.47 3.49 7.52
N ASP A 332 13.59 4.49 7.65
CA ASP A 332 12.85 5.03 6.51
C ASP A 332 13.82 5.58 5.45
N LYS A 333 14.84 6.34 5.87
CA LYS A 333 15.87 6.83 4.95
C LYS A 333 16.61 5.71 4.24
N VAL A 334 17.07 4.69 4.97
CA VAL A 334 17.73 3.51 4.38
C VAL A 334 16.85 2.84 3.34
N LEU A 335 15.58 2.63 3.64
CA LEU A 335 14.64 1.98 2.72
C LEU A 335 14.36 2.85 1.49
N GLN A 336 14.20 4.17 1.64
CA GLN A 336 14.07 5.07 0.49
C GLN A 336 15.31 5.02 -0.42
N ASP A 337 16.51 5.11 0.16
CA ASP A 337 17.77 5.09 -0.58
C ASP A 337 17.96 3.72 -1.29
N TYR A 338 17.65 2.61 -0.61
CA TYR A 338 17.70 1.26 -1.20
C TYR A 338 16.75 1.10 -2.39
N PHE A 339 15.48 1.49 -2.24
CA PHE A 339 14.50 1.35 -3.32
C PHE A 339 14.83 2.27 -4.50
N ALA A 340 15.23 3.51 -4.25
CA ALA A 340 15.63 4.45 -5.31
C ALA A 340 16.81 3.91 -6.12
N ALA A 341 17.83 3.35 -5.46
CA ALA A 341 19.00 2.79 -6.12
C ALA A 341 18.71 1.50 -6.90
N ASN A 342 17.67 0.75 -6.52
CA ASN A 342 17.42 -0.61 -7.02
C ASN A 342 16.08 -0.79 -7.73
N ILE A 343 15.34 0.27 -8.05
CA ILE A 343 13.95 0.17 -8.52
C ILE A 343 13.76 -0.78 -9.71
N LYS A 344 14.66 -0.75 -10.71
CA LYS A 344 14.58 -1.65 -11.88
C LYS A 344 14.77 -3.13 -11.52
N ARG A 345 15.53 -3.41 -10.46
CA ARG A 345 15.75 -4.76 -9.93
C ARG A 345 14.52 -5.19 -9.09
N ILE A 346 14.03 -4.29 -8.23
CA ILE A 346 12.88 -4.51 -7.36
C ILE A 346 11.58 -4.72 -8.15
N GLU A 347 11.38 -3.99 -9.26
CA GLU A 347 10.19 -4.18 -10.11
C GLU A 347 10.13 -5.62 -10.67
N LYS A 348 11.26 -6.32 -10.82
CA LYS A 348 11.31 -7.73 -11.22
C LYS A 348 10.94 -8.71 -10.11
N TRP A 349 10.82 -8.26 -8.86
CA TRP A 349 10.33 -9.08 -7.77
C TRP A 349 8.85 -9.43 -7.92
N PHE A 350 8.12 -8.73 -8.79
CA PHE A 350 6.69 -8.88 -8.97
C PHE A 350 6.34 -9.54 -10.29
N ASN A 351 5.56 -10.63 -10.21
CA ASN A 351 4.87 -11.22 -11.36
C ASN A 351 3.43 -10.71 -11.44
N VAL A 352 2.93 -10.47 -12.65
CA VAL A 352 1.52 -10.12 -12.87
C VAL A 352 0.72 -11.41 -13.07
N ILE A 353 -0.18 -11.71 -12.13
CA ILE A 353 -1.09 -12.87 -12.21
C ILE A 353 -2.34 -12.52 -13.01
N SER A 354 -2.86 -11.31 -12.81
CA SER A 354 -4.02 -10.76 -13.51
C SER A 354 -3.82 -9.26 -13.71
N PRO A 355 -4.19 -8.68 -14.86
CA PRO A 355 -4.65 -9.37 -16.07
C PRO A 355 -3.50 -10.16 -16.74
N LYS A 356 -3.84 -11.24 -17.45
CA LYS A 356 -2.84 -12.07 -18.14
C LYS A 356 -2.08 -11.25 -19.19
N GLN A 357 -0.81 -11.62 -19.43
CA GLN A 357 0.05 -11.01 -20.46
C GLN A 357 0.26 -9.50 -20.31
N CYS A 358 0.05 -8.97 -19.11
CA CYS A 358 0.34 -7.58 -18.78
C CYS A 358 1.60 -7.47 -17.93
N SER A 359 2.18 -6.27 -17.88
CA SER A 359 3.43 -6.01 -17.17
C SER A 359 3.23 -5.00 -16.04
N LEU A 360 4.18 -4.97 -15.10
CA LEU A 360 4.15 -4.01 -14.00
C LEU A 360 4.27 -2.56 -14.50
N GLU A 361 5.01 -2.34 -15.59
CA GLU A 361 5.15 -1.04 -16.23
C GLU A 361 3.80 -0.52 -16.74
N ARG A 362 2.94 -1.41 -17.25
CA ARG A 362 1.59 -1.04 -17.68
C ARG A 362 0.73 -0.63 -16.48
N LEU A 363 0.77 -1.37 -15.37
CA LEU A 363 0.06 -0.96 -14.14
C LEU A 363 0.55 0.40 -13.65
N LYS A 364 1.87 0.58 -13.56
CA LYS A 364 2.50 1.86 -13.18
C LYS A 364 2.05 2.99 -14.09
N GLY A 365 1.99 2.76 -15.40
CA GLY A 365 1.48 3.73 -16.38
C GLY A 365 0.00 4.06 -16.17
N GLN A 366 -0.86 3.08 -15.87
CA GLN A 366 -2.27 3.33 -15.56
C GLN A 366 -2.44 4.18 -14.30
N ILE A 367 -1.68 3.86 -13.25
CA ILE A 367 -1.68 4.62 -11.99
C ILE A 367 -1.17 6.05 -12.20
N ASP A 368 -0.10 6.23 -12.97
CA ASP A 368 0.44 7.55 -13.31
C ASP A 368 -0.58 8.40 -14.08
N VAL A 369 -1.27 7.80 -15.06
CA VAL A 369 -2.35 8.46 -15.80
C VAL A 369 -3.49 8.87 -14.87
N LEU A 370 -3.91 8.01 -13.94
CA LEU A 370 -4.94 8.32 -12.96
C LEU A 370 -4.48 9.45 -12.03
N ALA A 371 -3.26 9.38 -11.49
CA ALA A 371 -2.71 10.38 -10.57
C ALA A 371 -2.69 11.80 -11.17
N LYS A 372 -2.50 11.90 -12.49
CA LYS A 372 -2.36 13.18 -13.22
C LYS A 372 -3.66 13.76 -13.77
N LYS A 373 -4.83 13.14 -13.51
CA LYS A 373 -6.11 13.68 -13.99
C LYS A 373 -6.50 14.96 -13.25
N ASP A 374 -7.32 15.79 -13.91
CA ASP A 374 -8.00 16.91 -13.29
C ASP A 374 -9.18 16.40 -12.44
N TRP A 375 -8.85 15.89 -11.26
CA TRP A 375 -9.82 15.29 -10.35
C TRP A 375 -10.81 16.30 -9.78
N ARG A 376 -10.41 17.57 -9.67
CA ARG A 376 -11.32 18.65 -9.30
C ARG A 376 -12.50 18.70 -10.27
N ARG A 377 -12.21 18.81 -11.58
CA ARG A 377 -13.25 18.80 -12.62
C ARG A 377 -14.06 17.50 -12.62
N ILE A 378 -13.43 16.35 -12.38
CA ILE A 378 -14.10 15.05 -12.36
C ILE A 378 -15.09 14.95 -11.18
N PHE A 379 -14.73 15.45 -10.01
CA PHE A 379 -15.60 15.41 -8.83
C PHE A 379 -16.70 16.48 -8.88
N ASP A 380 -16.45 17.64 -9.50
CA ASP A 380 -17.40 18.76 -9.54
C ASP A 380 -18.53 18.62 -10.61
N ALA A 381 -18.43 17.70 -11.58
CA ALA A 381 -19.39 17.52 -12.70
C ALA A 381 -20.74 16.77 -12.41
#